data_AF-A0A0G2FNK7-F1
#
_entry.id   AF-A0A0G2FNK7-F1
#
_cell.length_a   1.000
_cell.length_b   1.000
_cell.length_c   1.000
_cell.angle_alpha   90.00
_cell.angle_beta   90.00
_cell.angle_gamma   90.00
#
_symmetry.space_group_name_H-M   'P 1'
#
loop_
_entity.id
_entity.type
_entity.pdbx_description
1 polymer ?
#
loop_
_entity_poly.entity_id
_entity_poly.type
_entity_poly.pdbx_seq_one_letter_code
_entity_poly.pdbx_strand_id
1 'polypeptide(L)'
;MESTNDKLAVRYAPVQLEWTSDIDNAIMCLDEGATLDFGLNQSNHESFYKIRVPMMLKGSRKKVSFFLLIIPEDIRVFDITSGPSTTLSLHTTLSQRSSFLVVPRSYALQNKKAYDTFDLLKSLSRATSFSCHLTDAKDDALASLQAASKLFAESRGRFRTDSDEYGLDRFYHGAGGVVQKIDHHPPGSTTGSSSPDPLQLGYPPLYAETCRPSY
;
A
#
# COMPACT_ATOMS: atom_id res chain seq x y z
N MET A 1 18.65 -29.51 -15.78
CA MET A 1 18.50 -28.25 -16.53
C MET A 1 17.11 -27.74 -16.21
N GLU A 2 16.98 -26.62 -15.49
CA GLU A 2 15.67 -25.97 -15.35
C GLU A 2 15.20 -25.51 -16.74
N SER A 3 13.93 -25.71 -17.05
CA SER A 3 13.33 -25.13 -18.25
C SER A 3 13.17 -23.63 -18.04
N THR A 4 13.72 -22.82 -18.95
CA THR A 4 13.56 -21.35 -18.91
C THR A 4 12.11 -20.88 -19.01
N ASN A 5 11.18 -21.75 -19.42
CA ASN A 5 9.75 -21.46 -19.48
C ASN A 5 9.04 -21.49 -18.11
N ASP A 6 9.70 -21.93 -17.03
CA ASP A 6 9.06 -22.14 -15.72
C ASP A 6 9.07 -20.90 -14.80
N LYS A 7 9.75 -19.83 -15.22
CA LYS A 7 9.91 -18.58 -14.47
C LYS A 7 9.32 -17.42 -15.27
N LEU A 8 8.15 -16.96 -14.85
CA LEU A 8 7.49 -15.76 -15.38
C LEU A 8 8.01 -14.54 -14.62
N ALA A 9 8.36 -13.46 -15.33
CA ALA A 9 8.85 -12.24 -14.69
C ALA A 9 8.50 -10.98 -15.48
N VAL A 10 7.97 -9.99 -14.77
CA VAL A 10 7.80 -8.60 -15.21
C VAL A 10 8.62 -7.71 -14.28
N ARG A 11 9.46 -6.85 -14.83
CA ARG A 11 10.35 -5.98 -14.05
C ARG A 11 10.26 -4.55 -14.55
N TYR A 12 10.20 -3.60 -13.63
CA TYR A 12 10.12 -2.16 -13.95
C TYR A 12 8.98 -1.77 -14.91
N ALA A 13 7.87 -2.53 -14.95
CA ALA A 13 6.73 -2.17 -15.81
C ALA A 13 6.06 -0.90 -15.26
N PRO A 14 5.92 0.18 -16.04
CA PRO A 14 5.24 1.39 -15.57
C PRO A 14 3.79 1.09 -15.20
N VAL A 15 3.33 1.57 -14.04
CA VAL A 15 1.95 1.39 -13.57
C VAL A 15 1.38 2.67 -13.00
N GLN A 16 0.09 2.87 -13.24
CA GLN A 16 -0.78 3.70 -12.42
C GLN A 16 -1.51 2.79 -11.42
N LEU A 17 -1.75 3.28 -10.21
CA LEU A 17 -2.36 2.51 -9.13
C LEU A 17 -3.67 3.16 -8.71
N GLU A 18 -4.73 2.38 -8.60
CA GLU A 18 -6.06 2.83 -8.14
C GLU A 18 -6.52 1.94 -6.98
N TRP A 19 -7.05 2.54 -5.91
CA TRP A 19 -7.63 1.81 -4.78
C TRP A 19 -8.66 2.66 -4.03
N THR A 20 -9.55 2.01 -3.27
CA THR A 20 -10.44 2.70 -2.33
C THR A 20 -9.74 2.85 -0.99
N SER A 21 -9.67 4.08 -0.47
CA SER A 21 -9.11 4.41 0.84
C SER A 21 -9.97 3.86 1.99
N ASP A 22 -9.32 3.29 3.01
CA ASP A 22 -9.98 2.70 4.19
C ASP A 22 -10.48 3.74 5.22
N ILE A 23 -10.16 5.02 5.04
CA ILE A 23 -10.54 6.11 5.95
C ILE A 23 -11.86 6.74 5.54
N ASP A 24 -11.99 7.09 4.27
CA ASP A 24 -13.01 7.98 3.71
C ASP A 24 -13.79 7.36 2.53
N ASN A 25 -13.46 6.13 2.14
CA ASN A 25 -13.95 5.45 0.93
C ASN A 25 -13.73 6.24 -0.37
N ALA A 26 -12.82 7.21 -0.39
CA ALA A 26 -12.47 7.92 -1.60
C ALA A 26 -11.62 7.02 -2.51
N ILE A 27 -11.82 7.14 -3.82
CA ILE A 27 -10.93 6.54 -4.82
C ILE A 27 -9.63 7.35 -4.80
N MET A 28 -8.52 6.67 -4.55
CA MET A 28 -7.17 7.22 -4.50
C MET A 28 -6.38 6.68 -5.69
N CYS A 29 -5.60 7.55 -6.31
CA CYS A 29 -4.73 7.18 -7.43
C CYS A 29 -3.26 7.56 -7.16
N LEU A 30 -2.33 6.78 -7.72
CA LEU A 30 -0.90 7.12 -7.80
C LEU A 30 -0.43 6.93 -9.24
N ASP A 31 -0.41 8.04 -9.98
CA ASP A 31 -0.30 8.04 -11.45
C ASP A 31 1.13 8.24 -11.97
N GLU A 32 2.07 8.64 -11.12
CA GLU A 32 3.40 9.08 -11.54
C GLU A 32 4.53 8.18 -11.02
N GLY A 33 5.24 7.54 -11.95
CA GLY A 33 6.56 6.94 -11.73
C GLY A 33 6.58 5.66 -10.90
N ALA A 34 5.42 5.14 -10.49
CA ALA A 34 5.32 3.81 -9.92
C ALA A 34 5.66 2.74 -10.97
N THR A 35 6.30 1.66 -10.53
CA THR A 35 6.64 0.52 -11.39
C THR A 35 6.34 -0.80 -10.69
N LEU A 36 5.86 -1.77 -11.46
CA LEU A 36 5.59 -3.13 -11.02
C LEU A 36 6.78 -4.05 -11.30
N ASP A 37 7.20 -4.73 -10.25
CA ASP A 37 7.99 -5.96 -10.28
C ASP A 37 7.06 -7.11 -9.86
N PHE A 38 6.86 -8.07 -10.75
CA PHE A 38 6.12 -9.29 -10.49
C PHE A 38 6.89 -10.50 -10.99
N GLY A 39 6.82 -11.63 -10.30
CA GLY A 39 7.31 -12.88 -10.84
C GLY A 39 6.78 -14.10 -10.13
N LEU A 40 6.89 -15.24 -10.81
CA LEU A 40 6.33 -16.51 -10.42
C LEU A 40 7.26 -17.62 -10.90
N ASN A 41 7.67 -18.49 -9.98
CA ASN A 41 8.44 -19.70 -10.21
C ASN A 41 7.51 -20.89 -9.94
N GLN A 42 7.09 -21.59 -11.00
CA GLN A 42 6.04 -22.59 -10.90
C GLN A 42 6.53 -23.86 -10.18
N SER A 43 7.75 -24.33 -10.45
CA SER A 43 8.35 -25.51 -9.79
C SER A 43 8.44 -25.37 -8.28
N ASN A 44 8.84 -24.20 -7.78
CA ASN A 44 8.98 -23.97 -6.34
C ASN A 44 7.68 -23.55 -5.65
N HIS A 45 6.63 -23.21 -6.41
CA HIS A 45 5.48 -22.45 -5.95
C HIS A 45 5.87 -21.15 -5.22
N GLU A 46 6.83 -20.40 -5.78
CA GLU A 46 7.30 -19.12 -5.23
C GLU A 46 6.87 -17.95 -6.13
N SER A 47 6.64 -16.79 -5.53
CA SER A 47 6.28 -15.56 -6.24
C SER A 47 6.77 -14.32 -5.49
N PHE A 48 6.94 -13.22 -6.21
CA PHE A 48 7.11 -11.88 -5.64
C PHE A 48 6.17 -10.89 -6.31
N TYR A 49 5.65 -9.94 -5.53
CA TYR A 49 4.84 -8.83 -6.01
C TYR A 49 5.28 -7.56 -5.27
N LYS A 50 5.94 -6.67 -6.03
CA LYS A 50 6.64 -5.49 -5.52
C LYS A 50 6.30 -4.27 -6.37
N ILE A 51 5.68 -3.28 -5.76
CA ILE A 51 5.50 -1.95 -6.34
C ILE A 51 6.67 -1.08 -5.89
N ARG A 52 7.37 -0.44 -6.84
CA ARG A 52 8.49 0.48 -6.58
C ARG A 52 8.07 1.90 -6.89
N VAL A 53 8.25 2.84 -5.96
CA VAL A 53 7.89 4.25 -6.15
C VAL A 53 9.08 5.16 -5.84
N PRO A 54 9.63 5.88 -6.84
CA PRO A 54 10.86 6.66 -6.69
C PRO A 54 10.59 8.05 -6.07
N MET A 55 11.05 8.26 -4.84
CA MET A 55 10.87 9.50 -4.07
C MET A 55 12.13 10.36 -4.02
N MET A 56 11.96 11.68 -3.91
CA MET A 56 13.07 12.61 -3.67
C MET A 56 13.35 12.75 -2.16
N LEU A 57 14.59 12.50 -1.76
CA LEU A 57 15.06 12.65 -0.37
C LEU A 57 15.86 13.94 -0.19
N LYS A 58 15.74 14.57 0.99
CA LYS A 58 16.49 15.77 1.39
C LYS A 58 18.00 15.48 1.33
N GLY A 59 18.74 16.37 0.68
CA GLY A 59 20.18 16.21 0.46
C GLY A 59 20.57 15.29 -0.71
N SER A 60 19.63 14.54 -1.31
CA SER A 60 19.88 13.74 -2.51
C SER A 60 19.50 14.48 -3.79
N ARG A 61 20.31 14.32 -4.84
CA ARG A 61 19.94 14.68 -6.23
C ARG A 61 19.26 13.55 -6.99
N LYS A 62 19.31 12.32 -6.47
CA LYS A 62 18.71 11.12 -7.08
C LYS A 62 17.46 10.71 -6.33
N LYS A 63 16.44 10.25 -7.06
CA LYS A 63 15.30 9.57 -6.44
C LYS A 63 15.74 8.23 -5.83
N VAL A 64 15.10 7.85 -4.73
CA VAL A 64 15.27 6.56 -4.05
C VAL A 64 13.92 5.85 -4.07
N SER A 65 13.90 4.60 -4.57
CA SER A 65 12.67 3.79 -4.60
C SER A 65 12.27 3.37 -3.19
N PHE A 66 11.03 3.66 -2.81
CA PHE A 66 10.34 3.02 -1.70
C PHE A 66 9.58 1.83 -2.28
N PHE A 67 9.40 0.77 -1.49
CA PHE A 67 8.87 -0.49 -2.00
C PHE A 67 7.64 -0.91 -1.20
N LEU A 68 6.51 -1.12 -1.86
CA LEU A 68 5.38 -1.82 -1.27
C LEU A 68 5.47 -3.28 -1.71
N LEU A 69 5.66 -4.18 -0.74
CA LEU A 69 5.70 -5.62 -0.98
C LEU A 69 4.35 -6.23 -0.60
N ILE A 70 3.80 -7.09 -1.46
CA ILE A 70 2.50 -7.75 -1.28
C ILE A 70 2.77 -9.25 -1.06
N ILE A 71 2.27 -9.83 0.02
CA ILE A 71 2.43 -11.26 0.34
C ILE A 71 1.59 -12.11 -0.63
N PRO A 72 2.19 -12.96 -1.49
CA PRO A 72 1.46 -13.78 -2.47
C PRO A 72 0.47 -14.78 -1.85
N GLU A 73 0.78 -15.31 -0.67
CA GLU A 73 -0.05 -16.27 0.09
C GLU A 73 -1.46 -15.75 0.39
N ASP A 74 -1.62 -14.43 0.47
CA ASP A 74 -2.86 -13.75 0.79
C ASP A 74 -3.65 -13.28 -0.44
N ILE A 75 -3.12 -13.44 -1.65
CA ILE A 75 -3.83 -13.07 -2.88
C ILE A 75 -5.01 -14.03 -3.13
N ARG A 76 -6.21 -13.46 -3.24
CA ARG A 76 -7.48 -14.18 -3.48
C ARG A 76 -8.02 -13.96 -4.88
N VAL A 77 -7.80 -12.76 -5.43
CA VAL A 77 -8.14 -12.40 -6.81
C VAL A 77 -6.88 -11.80 -7.44
N PHE A 78 -6.54 -12.27 -8.64
CA PHE A 78 -5.44 -11.76 -9.46
C PHE A 78 -5.94 -11.81 -10.91
N ASP A 79 -6.77 -10.85 -11.26
CA ASP A 79 -7.54 -10.85 -12.51
C ASP A 79 -7.02 -9.78 -13.44
N ILE A 80 -6.99 -10.10 -14.73
CA ILE A 80 -6.47 -9.23 -15.78
C ILE A 80 -7.60 -8.85 -16.71
N THR A 81 -7.83 -7.54 -16.81
CA THR A 81 -8.80 -6.97 -17.74
C THR A 81 -8.08 -6.08 -18.74
N SER A 82 -8.38 -6.28 -20.03
CA SER A 82 -7.89 -5.42 -21.10
C SER A 82 -8.80 -4.20 -21.20
N GLY A 83 -8.25 -3.01 -20.96
CA GLY A 83 -8.93 -1.75 -21.22
C GLY A 83 -8.91 -1.36 -22.70
N PRO A 84 -9.60 -0.27 -23.08
CA PRO A 84 -9.35 0.38 -24.36
C PRO A 84 -7.89 0.84 -24.45
N SER A 85 -7.34 0.89 -25.66
CA SER A 85 -6.01 1.47 -25.96
C SER A 85 -4.85 0.86 -25.15
N THR A 86 -4.55 -0.43 -25.42
CA THR A 86 -3.36 -1.18 -24.92
C THR A 86 -3.10 -1.17 -23.41
N THR A 87 -4.02 -0.63 -22.62
CA THR A 87 -3.89 -0.51 -21.16
C THR A 87 -4.38 -1.80 -20.51
N LEU A 88 -3.51 -2.46 -19.76
CA LEU A 88 -3.84 -3.68 -19.03
C LEU A 88 -4.08 -3.33 -17.56
N SER A 89 -5.23 -3.74 -17.02
CA SER A 89 -5.56 -3.54 -15.61
C SER A 89 -5.47 -4.87 -14.87
N LEU A 90 -4.47 -4.98 -13.99
CA LEU A 90 -4.31 -6.09 -13.05
C LEU A 90 -5.04 -5.75 -11.75
N HIS A 91 -6.19 -6.39 -11.51
CA HIS A 91 -6.94 -6.25 -10.28
C HIS A 91 -6.48 -7.28 -9.24
N THR A 92 -6.12 -6.81 -8.06
CA THR A 92 -5.60 -7.64 -6.96
C THR A 92 -6.47 -7.47 -5.71
N THR A 93 -6.96 -8.58 -5.15
CA THR A 93 -7.66 -8.58 -3.85
C THR A 93 -7.00 -9.57 -2.89
N LEU A 94 -6.81 -9.13 -1.64
CA LEU A 94 -6.10 -9.81 -0.56
C LEU A 94 -7.09 -10.29 0.53
N SER A 95 -6.81 -11.41 1.21
CA SER A 95 -7.62 -11.87 2.35
C SER A 95 -7.58 -10.92 3.55
N GLN A 96 -6.49 -10.18 3.69
CA GLN A 96 -6.19 -9.32 4.83
C GLN A 96 -5.21 -8.23 4.39
N ARG A 97 -4.82 -7.35 5.32
CA ARG A 97 -3.80 -6.31 5.11
C ARG A 97 -2.41 -6.94 5.08
N SER A 98 -2.08 -7.57 3.96
CA SER A 98 -0.87 -8.38 3.76
C SER A 98 0.16 -7.69 2.86
N SER A 99 0.17 -6.36 2.86
CA SER A 99 1.19 -5.57 2.18
C SER A 99 1.94 -4.69 3.17
N PHE A 100 3.22 -4.43 2.90
CA PHE A 100 4.07 -3.67 3.81
C PHE A 100 5.07 -2.78 3.07
N LEU A 101 5.23 -1.57 3.59
CA LEU A 101 6.04 -0.52 2.99
C LEU A 101 7.48 -0.60 3.52
N VAL A 102 8.43 -0.93 2.66
CA VAL A 102 9.86 -0.98 2.95
C VAL A 102 10.53 0.34 2.54
N VAL A 103 11.18 0.98 3.51
CA VAL A 103 11.80 2.31 3.40
C VAL A 103 13.29 2.25 3.79
N PRO A 104 14.13 3.24 3.44
CA PRO A 104 15.51 3.30 3.93
C PRO A 104 15.54 3.43 5.46
N ARG A 105 16.56 2.86 6.13
CA ARG A 105 16.74 2.97 7.60
C ARG A 105 16.72 4.41 8.15
N SER A 106 17.16 5.37 7.35
CA SER A 106 17.12 6.79 7.63
C SER A 106 16.76 7.53 6.35
N TYR A 107 15.70 8.33 6.39
CA TYR A 107 15.23 9.14 5.27
C TYR A 107 14.60 10.44 5.77
N ALA A 108 14.60 11.46 4.92
CA ALA A 108 13.82 12.67 5.07
C ALA A 108 13.31 13.07 3.70
N LEU A 109 12.01 13.28 3.53
CA LEU A 109 11.41 13.58 2.24
C LEU A 109 11.70 15.05 1.86
N GLN A 110 12.04 15.30 0.59
CA GLN A 110 12.59 16.60 0.17
C GLN A 110 11.56 17.74 0.12
N ASN A 111 10.33 17.44 -0.30
CA ASN A 111 9.33 18.43 -0.68
C ASN A 111 7.89 17.88 -0.49
N LYS A 112 6.88 18.76 -0.56
CA LYS A 112 5.47 18.40 -0.35
C LYS A 112 5.04 17.22 -1.25
N LYS A 113 5.38 17.22 -2.54
CA LYS A 113 5.03 16.11 -3.46
C LYS A 113 5.55 14.76 -2.96
N ALA A 114 6.77 14.71 -2.42
CA ALA A 114 7.31 13.48 -1.84
C ALA A 114 6.57 13.03 -0.57
N TYR A 115 6.11 13.97 0.28
CA TYR A 115 5.21 13.65 1.41
C TYR A 115 3.84 13.14 0.93
N ASP A 116 3.20 13.84 -0.01
CA ASP A 116 1.91 13.45 -0.58
C ASP A 116 1.97 12.03 -1.19
N THR A 117 3.03 11.71 -1.96
CA THR A 117 3.26 10.36 -2.51
C THR A 117 3.51 9.31 -1.42
N PHE A 118 4.19 9.67 -0.33
CA PHE A 118 4.41 8.76 0.80
C PHE A 118 3.12 8.49 1.59
N ASP A 119 2.26 9.49 1.76
CA ASP A 119 0.94 9.36 2.37
C ASP A 119 0.01 8.49 1.52
N LEU A 120 0.04 8.64 0.19
CA LEU A 120 -0.65 7.76 -0.75
C LEU A 120 -0.19 6.29 -0.59
N LEU A 121 1.11 6.02 -0.49
CA LEU A 121 1.60 4.65 -0.27
C LEU A 121 1.20 4.07 1.09
N LYS A 122 1.18 4.89 2.15
CA LYS A 122 0.62 4.47 3.44
C LYS A 122 -0.89 4.18 3.34
N SER A 123 -1.63 4.85 2.46
CA SER A 123 -3.02 4.50 2.14
C SER A 123 -3.10 3.16 1.40
N LEU A 124 -2.42 3.02 0.26
CA LEU A 124 -2.40 1.79 -0.53
C LEU A 124 -2.00 0.55 0.28
N SER A 125 -1.01 0.67 1.17
CA SER A 125 -0.56 -0.45 2.00
C SER A 125 -1.62 -1.01 2.98
N ARG A 126 -2.68 -0.23 3.25
CA ARG A 126 -3.83 -0.62 4.09
C ARG A 126 -5.01 -1.15 3.27
N ALA A 127 -4.98 -0.98 1.95
CA ALA A 127 -5.99 -1.50 1.04
C ALA A 127 -5.88 -3.02 0.95
N THR A 128 -7.04 -3.69 0.89
CA THR A 128 -7.16 -5.12 0.59
C THR A 128 -7.60 -5.37 -0.85
N SER A 129 -7.88 -4.32 -1.62
CA SER A 129 -8.28 -4.38 -3.02
C SER A 129 -7.71 -3.16 -3.76
N PHE A 130 -7.00 -3.40 -4.85
CA PHE A 130 -6.39 -2.35 -5.68
C PHE A 130 -6.18 -2.84 -7.12
N SER A 131 -6.02 -1.89 -8.04
CA SER A 131 -5.77 -2.13 -9.45
C SER A 131 -4.44 -1.51 -9.87
N CYS A 132 -3.64 -2.26 -10.65
CA CYS A 132 -2.44 -1.78 -11.33
C CYS A 132 -2.74 -1.65 -12.82
N HIS A 133 -2.79 -0.43 -13.34
CA HIS A 133 -2.98 -0.15 -14.77
C HIS A 133 -1.60 0.00 -15.41
N LEU A 134 -1.18 -1.01 -16.18
CA LEU A 134 0.08 -0.98 -16.90
C LEU A 134 -0.05 -0.07 -18.12
N THR A 135 0.70 1.03 -18.10
CA THR A 135 0.90 1.89 -19.27
C THR A 135 2.06 1.34 -20.08
N ASP A 136 1.87 1.15 -21.39
CA ASP A 136 2.86 0.60 -22.32
C ASP A 136 3.37 -0.82 -21.97
N ALA A 137 2.45 -1.72 -21.59
CA ALA A 137 2.76 -3.14 -21.41
C ALA A 137 3.25 -3.76 -22.72
N LYS A 138 4.47 -4.32 -22.71
CA LYS A 138 4.99 -5.14 -23.82
C LYS A 138 4.26 -6.48 -23.91
N ASP A 139 4.18 -7.05 -25.10
CA ASP A 139 3.52 -8.34 -25.35
C ASP A 139 4.04 -9.48 -24.44
N ASP A 140 5.35 -9.53 -24.18
CA ASP A 140 5.95 -10.52 -23.26
C ASP A 140 5.48 -10.34 -21.80
N ALA A 141 5.28 -9.10 -21.36
CA ALA A 141 4.79 -8.79 -20.01
C ALA A 141 3.29 -9.08 -19.90
N LEU A 142 2.52 -8.77 -20.94
CA LEU A 142 1.12 -9.16 -21.10
C LEU A 142 0.95 -10.69 -21.00
N ALA A 143 1.71 -11.45 -21.79
CA ALA A 143 1.67 -12.91 -21.78
C ALA A 143 2.08 -13.49 -20.41
N SER A 144 3.14 -12.94 -19.80
CA SER A 144 3.60 -13.36 -18.47
C SER A 144 2.56 -13.13 -17.38
N LEU A 145 1.90 -11.96 -17.37
CA LEU A 145 0.85 -11.66 -16.39
C LEU A 145 -0.40 -12.51 -16.64
N GLN A 146 -0.82 -12.70 -17.89
CA GLN A 146 -1.96 -13.57 -18.24
C GLN A 146 -1.73 -15.03 -17.84
N ALA A 147 -0.52 -15.56 -18.03
CA ALA A 147 -0.14 -16.89 -17.55
C ALA A 147 -0.16 -16.95 -16.02
N ALA A 148 0.40 -15.95 -15.35
CA ALA A 148 0.41 -15.87 -13.89
C ALA A 148 -0.99 -15.79 -13.28
N SER A 149 -1.92 -15.05 -13.89
CA SER A 149 -3.32 -14.95 -13.44
C SER A 149 -4.03 -16.30 -13.43
N LYS A 150 -3.87 -17.09 -14.50
CA LYS A 150 -4.38 -18.47 -14.56
C LYS A 150 -3.76 -19.33 -13.45
N LEU A 151 -2.44 -19.27 -13.28
CA LEU A 151 -1.73 -20.02 -12.25
C LEU A 151 -2.17 -19.63 -10.83
N PHE A 152 -2.39 -18.35 -10.55
CA PHE A 152 -2.91 -17.89 -9.25
C PHE A 152 -4.31 -18.46 -8.97
N ALA A 153 -5.23 -18.37 -9.94
CA ALA A 153 -6.58 -18.93 -9.85
C ALA A 153 -6.57 -20.46 -9.64
N GLU A 154 -5.73 -21.19 -10.37
CA GLU A 154 -5.56 -22.64 -10.24
C GLU A 154 -4.91 -23.05 -8.91
N SER A 155 -3.93 -22.26 -8.42
CA SER A 155 -3.17 -22.56 -7.21
C SER A 155 -4.00 -22.50 -5.92
N ARG A 156 -5.08 -21.70 -5.90
CA ARG A 156 -5.88 -21.39 -4.71
C ARG A 156 -5.06 -20.84 -3.52
N GLY A 157 -4.08 -19.96 -3.81
CA GLY A 157 -3.25 -19.33 -2.78
C GLY A 157 -2.13 -20.22 -2.23
N ARG A 158 -1.57 -21.10 -3.09
CA ARG A 158 -0.42 -21.95 -2.74
C ARG A 158 0.94 -21.31 -2.99
N PHE A 159 0.99 -20.20 -3.72
CA PHE A 159 2.24 -19.47 -3.95
C PHE A 159 2.75 -18.86 -2.65
N ARG A 160 4.05 -19.06 -2.41
CA ARG A 160 4.78 -18.53 -1.27
C ARG A 160 5.59 -17.31 -1.65
N THR A 161 5.86 -16.48 -0.67
CA THR A 161 6.79 -15.36 -0.76
C THR A 161 8.19 -15.85 -1.13
N ASP A 162 8.73 -15.36 -2.25
CA ASP A 162 10.13 -15.54 -2.64
C ASP A 162 11.05 -14.85 -1.59
N SER A 163 11.74 -15.67 -0.80
CA SER A 163 12.61 -15.19 0.28
C SER A 163 13.81 -14.37 -0.20
N ASP A 164 14.27 -14.58 -1.43
CA ASP A 164 15.41 -13.87 -2.01
C ASP A 164 15.03 -12.44 -2.42
N GLU A 165 13.78 -12.20 -2.81
CA GLU A 165 13.23 -10.89 -3.18
C GLU A 165 12.72 -10.07 -1.99
N TYR A 166 12.37 -10.73 -0.87
CA TYR A 166 11.82 -10.11 0.34
C TYR A 166 12.88 -9.91 1.45
N GLY A 167 14.12 -10.38 1.22
CA GLY A 167 15.28 -10.16 2.09
C GLY A 167 15.56 -8.67 2.33
N LEU A 168 15.16 -8.17 3.50
CA LEU A 168 15.23 -6.74 3.84
C LEU A 168 16.66 -6.18 3.79
N ASP A 169 17.67 -7.00 4.06
CA ASP A 169 19.10 -6.69 3.99
C ASP A 169 19.56 -6.30 2.58
N ARG A 170 18.95 -6.86 1.53
CA ARG A 170 19.34 -6.65 0.13
C ARG A 170 18.91 -5.30 -0.44
N PHE A 171 17.91 -4.67 0.16
CA PHE A 171 17.42 -3.36 -0.26
C PHE A 171 18.49 -2.28 -0.10
N TYR A 172 18.37 -1.22 -0.91
CA TYR A 172 19.27 -0.05 -0.87
C TYR A 172 20.76 -0.40 -1.01
N HIS A 173 21.08 -1.27 -1.98
CA HIS A 173 22.44 -1.72 -2.29
C HIS A 173 23.14 -2.42 -1.11
N GLY A 174 22.40 -3.21 -0.32
CA GLY A 174 22.93 -3.92 0.85
C GLY A 174 22.96 -3.10 2.15
N ALA A 175 22.53 -1.83 2.13
CA ALA A 175 22.36 -1.04 3.36
C ALA A 175 21.15 -1.50 4.21
N GLY A 176 20.24 -2.24 3.59
CA GLY A 176 19.04 -2.79 4.18
C GLY A 176 17.90 -1.78 4.29
N GLY A 177 16.69 -2.28 4.08
CA GLY A 177 15.44 -1.56 4.35
C GLY A 177 14.92 -1.84 5.76
N VAL A 178 13.91 -1.06 6.14
CA VAL A 178 13.07 -1.32 7.31
C VAL A 178 11.61 -1.29 6.90
N VAL A 179 10.79 -2.14 7.52
CA VAL A 179 9.34 -2.06 7.38
C VAL A 179 8.86 -0.82 8.13
N GLN A 180 8.25 0.11 7.41
CA GLN A 180 7.59 1.26 8.00
C GLN A 180 6.41 0.77 8.84
N LYS A 181 6.42 1.07 10.13
CA LYS A 181 5.22 0.93 10.96
C LYS A 181 4.19 1.95 10.50
N ILE A 182 2.97 1.48 10.27
CA ILE A 182 1.84 2.30 9.84
C ILE A 182 0.82 2.20 10.94
N ASP A 183 0.69 3.28 11.71
CA ASP A 183 -0.15 3.29 12.91
C ASP A 183 -1.61 3.05 12.52
N HIS A 184 -2.12 1.88 12.93
CA HIS A 184 -3.52 1.54 12.77
C HIS A 184 -4.34 2.28 13.83
N HIS A 185 -4.67 3.55 13.58
CA HIS A 185 -5.83 4.13 14.24
C HIS A 185 -7.07 3.37 13.78
N PRO A 186 -7.79 2.66 14.66
CA PRO A 186 -9.05 2.04 14.27
C PRO A 186 -10.05 3.15 13.91
N PRO A 187 -10.77 3.05 12.78
CA PRO A 187 -11.80 4.02 12.42
C PRO A 187 -12.91 3.93 13.46
N GLY A 188 -12.94 4.88 14.40
CA GLY A 188 -13.87 4.89 15.52
C GLY A 188 -13.28 5.23 16.89
N SER A 189 -11.95 5.38 17.06
CA SER A 189 -11.38 5.91 18.32
C SER A 189 -11.55 7.42 18.46
N THR A 190 -12.75 7.93 18.19
CA THR A 190 -13.20 9.23 18.70
C THR A 190 -13.40 9.05 20.19
N THR A 191 -12.37 9.34 20.99
CA THR A 191 -12.53 9.61 22.42
C THR A 191 -13.30 10.93 22.56
N GLY A 192 -14.58 10.87 22.25
CA GLY A 192 -15.53 11.91 22.59
C GLY A 192 -15.62 11.98 24.10
N SER A 193 -15.13 13.10 24.65
CA SER A 193 -15.81 13.87 25.69
C SER A 193 -16.93 13.11 26.43
N SER A 194 -16.57 12.29 27.42
CA SER A 194 -17.53 11.87 28.43
C SER A 194 -17.86 13.06 29.32
N SER A 195 -19.11 13.52 29.27
CA SER A 195 -19.70 14.57 30.10
C SER A 195 -19.44 14.37 31.62
N PRO A 196 -19.56 15.44 32.43
CA PRO A 196 -19.55 15.32 33.89
C PRO A 196 -20.70 14.44 34.41
N ASP A 197 -20.48 13.86 35.60
CA ASP A 197 -21.36 12.91 36.29
C ASP A 197 -22.84 13.32 36.39
N PRO A 198 -23.79 12.40 36.11
CA PRO A 198 -25.20 12.59 36.37
C PRO A 198 -25.64 11.86 37.67
N LEU A 199 -25.15 12.29 38.83
CA LEU A 199 -25.81 11.97 40.11
C LEU A 199 -26.04 13.23 40.96
N GLN A 200 -27.30 13.38 41.35
CA GLN A 200 -27.86 14.54 42.04
C GLN A 200 -27.43 14.57 43.52
N LEU A 201 -27.30 15.77 44.08
CA LEU A 201 -27.99 16.10 45.34
C LEU A 201 -28.18 17.63 45.40
N GLY A 202 -29.43 18.09 45.48
CA GLY A 202 -29.78 19.50 45.30
C GLY A 202 -29.77 20.33 46.59
N TYR A 203 -29.56 21.63 46.44
CA TYR A 203 -29.95 22.65 47.42
C TYR A 203 -30.61 23.85 46.70
N PRO A 204 -31.53 24.58 47.35
CA PRO A 204 -32.53 25.43 46.69
C PRO A 204 -32.02 26.83 46.29
N PRO A 205 -32.75 27.55 45.42
CA PRO A 205 -32.39 28.91 45.02
C PRO A 205 -32.65 29.92 46.15
N LEU A 206 -31.62 30.68 46.52
CA LEU A 206 -31.76 31.90 47.32
C LEU A 206 -31.96 33.10 46.38
N TYR A 207 -33.11 33.77 46.52
CA TYR A 207 -33.45 35.02 45.84
C TYR A 207 -33.12 36.23 46.72
N ALA A 208 -32.74 37.34 46.07
CA ALA A 208 -32.71 38.73 46.60
C ALA A 208 -31.68 38.98 47.74
N GLU A 209 -31.18 40.18 48.06
CA GLU A 209 -31.20 41.56 47.50
C GLU A 209 -29.72 42.08 47.38
N THR A 210 -29.30 43.35 47.17
CA THR A 210 -29.94 44.68 47.02
C THR A 210 -29.11 45.59 46.08
N CYS A 211 -29.56 46.82 45.84
CA CYS A 211 -28.90 47.89 45.07
C CYS A 211 -27.69 48.58 45.75
N ARG A 212 -26.68 48.96 44.92
CA ARG A 212 -25.89 50.24 44.97
C ARG A 212 -25.02 50.54 46.23
N PRO A 213 -24.20 51.62 46.27
CA PRO A 213 -23.74 52.55 45.21
C PRO A 213 -22.20 52.71 45.07
N SER A 214 -21.82 53.46 44.03
CA SER A 214 -20.66 54.36 43.83
C SER A 214 -19.51 54.44 44.84
N TYR A 215 -18.28 54.50 44.30
CA TYR A 215 -17.51 55.75 44.21
C TYR A 215 -16.76 55.82 42.87
#